data_AF-A0A0G1RHH8-F1
#
_entry.id   AF-A0A0G1RHH8-F1
#
_cell.length_a   1.000
_cell.length_b   1.000
_cell.length_c   1.000
_cell.angle_alpha   90.00
_cell.angle_beta   90.00
_cell.angle_gamma   90.00
#
_symmetry.space_group_name_H-M   'P 1'
#
loop_
_entity.id
_entity.type
_entity.pdbx_description
1 polymer ?
#
loop_
_entity_poly.entity_id
_entity_poly.type
_entity_poly.pdbx_seq_one_letter_code
_entity_poly.pdbx_strand_id
1 'polypeptide(L)'
;MTASLADITSLAKRRGFFYPGSDIYGGLANTWDYGPLGAELKKKIKDLWWEQFITRQSDMVGIDSAIISSAKIWEASGHVPNFADAMVDCKTCHTRTRADHLIEGFLKIKVEGKPLTELSELIKDNHILCPSCGGQDWTPARSFNQLFPVHLGILAETADLAYLRGETPRTWLTCVGKPPKEFLPISKIFWTVPVFAFLLESASSAKVFATKLPKAKPFSARLNLNKVKSSTSLIPRKLPGKNFLNPGLPGCKLL
;
A
#
# COMPACT_ATOMS: atom_id res chain seq x y z
N MET A 1 -30.12 -10.30 9.69
CA MET A 1 -29.15 -9.74 10.65
C MET A 1 -27.91 -9.33 9.89
N THR A 2 -27.50 -8.07 9.97
CA THR A 2 -26.24 -7.58 9.39
C THR A 2 -25.14 -7.75 10.42
N ALA A 3 -24.13 -8.57 10.14
CA ALA A 3 -22.99 -8.73 11.04
C ALA A 3 -22.25 -7.39 11.21
N SER A 4 -21.89 -7.04 12.44
CA SER A 4 -21.09 -5.84 12.70
C SER A 4 -19.60 -6.10 12.42
N LEU A 5 -18.81 -5.03 12.22
CA LEU A 5 -17.37 -5.15 12.07
C LEU A 5 -16.73 -5.86 13.27
N ALA A 6 -17.20 -5.56 14.49
CA ALA A 6 -16.72 -6.18 15.71
C ALA A 6 -16.96 -7.70 15.73
N ASP A 7 -18.13 -8.14 15.24
CA ASP A 7 -18.47 -9.56 15.13
C ASP A 7 -17.54 -10.29 14.15
N ILE A 8 -17.25 -9.65 13.01
CA ILE A 8 -16.36 -10.19 11.98
C ILE A 8 -14.93 -10.30 12.54
N THR A 9 -14.42 -9.24 13.17
CA THR A 9 -13.08 -9.23 13.78
C THR A 9 -12.95 -10.29 14.88
N SER A 10 -13.96 -10.43 15.75
CA SER A 10 -13.99 -11.44 16.81
C SER A 10 -14.02 -12.86 16.25
N LEU A 11 -14.81 -13.11 15.21
CA LEU A 11 -14.83 -14.40 14.53
C LEU A 11 -13.49 -14.71 13.87
N ALA A 12 -12.92 -13.75 13.15
CA ALA A 12 -11.65 -13.92 12.45
C ALA A 12 -10.49 -14.22 13.40
N LYS A 13 -10.41 -13.55 14.56
CA LYS A 13 -9.43 -13.86 15.61
C LYS A 13 -9.63 -15.27 16.17
N ARG A 14 -10.87 -15.64 16.54
CA ARG A 14 -11.20 -16.97 17.09
C ARG A 14 -10.97 -18.12 16.10
N ARG A 15 -11.09 -17.87 14.80
CA ARG A 15 -10.91 -18.88 13.75
C ARG A 15 -9.49 -18.91 13.17
N GLY A 16 -8.59 -18.05 13.63
CA GLY A 16 -7.20 -18.05 13.19
C GLY A 16 -6.99 -17.50 11.78
N PHE A 17 -7.69 -16.41 11.44
CA PHE A 17 -7.44 -15.64 10.22
C PHE A 17 -6.35 -14.59 10.43
N PHE A 18 -6.55 -13.65 11.36
CA PHE A 18 -5.59 -12.59 11.63
C PHE A 18 -5.52 -12.26 13.12
N TYR A 19 -4.33 -11.85 13.56
CA TYR A 19 -4.03 -11.42 14.92
C TYR A 19 -3.34 -10.05 14.88
N PRO A 20 -3.52 -9.19 15.89
CA PRO A 20 -2.68 -7.99 16.03
C PRO A 20 -1.21 -8.41 16.08
N GLY A 21 -0.34 -7.68 15.38
CA GLY A 21 1.09 -7.98 15.39
C GLY A 21 1.65 -7.85 16.79
N SER A 22 2.53 -8.76 17.21
CA SER A 22 3.10 -8.78 18.57
C SER A 22 2.04 -8.77 19.69
N ASP A 23 0.90 -9.46 19.50
CA ASP A 23 -0.25 -9.48 20.43
C ASP A 23 0.15 -9.74 21.89
N ILE A 24 1.04 -10.71 22.12
CA ILE A 24 1.50 -11.10 23.48
C ILE A 24 2.43 -10.07 24.13
N TYR A 25 2.95 -9.11 23.37
CA TYR A 25 3.86 -8.05 23.83
C TYR A 25 3.18 -6.67 23.92
N GLY A 26 1.85 -6.63 23.97
CA GLY A 26 1.06 -5.39 24.05
C GLY A 26 0.62 -4.85 22.69
N GLY A 27 0.90 -5.58 21.60
CA GLY A 27 0.48 -5.22 20.26
C GLY A 27 1.36 -4.14 19.62
N LEU A 28 1.55 -4.26 18.32
CA LEU A 28 2.22 -3.26 17.50
C LEU A 28 1.19 -2.66 16.54
N ALA A 29 0.89 -1.37 16.73
CA ALA A 29 -0.08 -0.65 15.92
C ALA A 29 0.25 -0.78 14.42
N ASN A 30 -0.79 -0.92 13.59
CA ASN A 30 -0.69 -1.04 12.14
C ASN A 30 0.06 -2.29 11.62
N THR A 31 0.21 -3.33 12.46
CA THR A 31 0.77 -4.61 12.04
C THR A 31 -0.18 -5.76 12.40
N TRP A 32 -0.20 -6.80 11.56
CA TRP A 32 -1.03 -8.00 11.76
C TRP A 32 -0.32 -9.26 11.29
N ASP A 33 -0.51 -10.33 12.05
CA ASP A 33 -0.03 -11.67 11.73
C ASP A 33 -1.17 -12.52 11.17
N TYR A 34 -0.91 -13.20 10.05
CA TYR A 34 -1.88 -14.12 9.45
C TYR A 34 -1.79 -15.49 10.12
N GLY A 35 -2.90 -15.95 10.72
CA GLY A 35 -3.00 -17.30 11.25
C GLY A 35 -3.12 -18.37 10.16
N PRO A 36 -3.25 -19.67 10.52
CA PRO A 36 -3.24 -20.76 9.54
C PRO A 36 -4.29 -20.61 8.42
N LEU A 37 -5.53 -20.26 8.76
CA LEU A 37 -6.59 -20.07 7.77
C LEU A 37 -6.39 -18.77 6.97
N GLY A 38 -5.86 -17.73 7.61
CA GLY A 38 -5.58 -16.46 6.96
C GLY A 38 -4.45 -16.57 5.94
N ALA A 39 -3.41 -17.33 6.26
CA ALA A 39 -2.29 -17.59 5.36
C ALA A 39 -2.76 -18.34 4.10
N GLU A 40 -3.55 -19.40 4.27
CA GLU A 40 -4.15 -20.15 3.16
C GLU A 40 -5.09 -19.28 2.31
N LEU A 41 -5.94 -18.47 2.95
CA LEU A 41 -6.82 -17.55 2.25
C LEU A 41 -6.02 -16.52 1.44
N LYS A 42 -5.02 -15.89 2.07
CA LYS A 42 -4.13 -14.91 1.43
C LYS A 42 -3.41 -15.52 0.23
N LYS A 43 -2.87 -16.74 0.39
CA LYS A 43 -2.22 -17.47 -0.70
C LYS A 43 -3.18 -17.73 -1.85
N LYS A 44 -4.38 -18.27 -1.59
CA LYS A 44 -5.38 -18.55 -2.63
C LYS A 44 -5.81 -17.29 -3.38
N ILE A 45 -6.01 -16.18 -2.68
CA ILE A 45 -6.34 -14.90 -3.31
C ILE A 45 -5.20 -14.42 -4.21
N LYS A 46 -3.95 -14.51 -3.73
CA LYS A 46 -2.76 -14.17 -4.54
C LYS A 46 -2.65 -15.04 -5.79
N ASP A 47 -2.80 -16.35 -5.64
CA ASP A 47 -2.71 -17.31 -6.75
C ASP A 47 -3.79 -17.04 -7.81
N LEU A 48 -5.05 -16.80 -7.38
CA LEU A 48 -6.15 -16.46 -8.29
C LEU A 48 -5.91 -15.15 -9.04
N TRP A 49 -5.38 -14.15 -8.35
CA TRP A 49 -5.03 -12.87 -8.98
C TRP A 49 -3.90 -13.04 -9.99
N TRP A 50 -2.84 -13.77 -9.62
CA TRP A 50 -1.70 -14.02 -10.49
C TRP A 50 -2.12 -14.79 -11.74
N GLU A 51 -2.95 -15.82 -11.58
CA GLU A 51 -3.48 -16.57 -12.72
C GLU A 51 -4.26 -15.65 -13.66
N GLN A 52 -5.17 -14.84 -13.12
CA GLN A 52 -6.08 -14.01 -13.91
C GLN A 52 -5.37 -12.85 -14.64
N PHE A 53 -4.42 -12.19 -13.98
CA PHE A 53 -3.81 -10.96 -14.50
C PHE A 53 -2.42 -11.17 -15.11
N ILE A 54 -1.71 -12.23 -14.72
CA ILE A 54 -0.36 -12.51 -15.22
C ILE A 54 -0.39 -13.74 -16.12
N THR A 55 -0.73 -14.93 -15.59
CA THR A 55 -0.59 -16.19 -16.35
C THR A 55 -1.49 -16.27 -17.57
N ARG A 56 -2.72 -15.75 -17.49
CA ARG A 56 -3.69 -15.78 -18.61
C ARG A 56 -3.47 -14.68 -19.64
N GLN A 57 -2.68 -13.66 -19.34
CA GLN A 57 -2.40 -12.55 -20.23
C GLN A 57 -1.08 -12.80 -20.97
N SER A 58 -1.08 -12.68 -22.29
CA SER A 58 0.13 -12.89 -23.10
C SER A 58 1.11 -11.71 -23.07
N ASP A 59 0.66 -10.56 -22.59
CA ASP A 59 1.36 -9.28 -22.58
C ASP A 59 1.76 -8.80 -21.16
N MET A 60 1.68 -9.70 -20.17
CA MET A 60 2.03 -9.41 -18.78
C MET A 60 3.19 -10.29 -18.31
N VAL A 61 4.10 -9.71 -17.55
CA VAL A 61 5.25 -10.40 -16.96
C VAL A 61 5.26 -10.18 -15.46
N GLY A 62 5.40 -11.26 -14.71
CA GLY A 62 5.57 -11.22 -13.27
C GLY A 62 6.98 -10.79 -12.88
N ILE A 63 7.08 -9.86 -11.93
CA ILE A 63 8.35 -9.42 -11.33
C ILE A 63 8.17 -9.44 -9.82
N ASP A 64 9.15 -9.99 -9.11
CA ASP A 64 9.30 -9.82 -7.66
C ASP A 64 10.56 -9.01 -7.39
N SER A 65 10.44 -8.01 -6.54
CA SER A 65 11.44 -6.96 -6.36
C SER A 65 11.76 -6.74 -4.89
N ALA A 66 12.96 -6.21 -4.63
CA ALA A 66 13.42 -5.97 -3.27
C ALA A 66 12.48 -5.02 -2.50
N ILE A 67 12.25 -5.33 -1.23
CA ILE A 67 11.43 -4.51 -0.32
C ILE A 67 12.22 -3.28 0.13
N ILE A 68 13.51 -3.45 0.39
CA ILE A 68 14.42 -2.35 0.72
C ILE A 68 15.02 -1.81 -0.58
N SER A 69 14.96 -0.50 -0.78
CA SER A 69 15.41 0.17 -1.99
C SER A 69 16.28 1.39 -1.65
N SER A 70 17.26 1.67 -2.51
CA SER A 70 18.15 2.83 -2.36
C SER A 70 17.37 4.14 -2.31
N ALA A 71 17.80 5.09 -1.46
CA ALA A 71 17.22 6.43 -1.36
C ALA A 71 17.08 7.14 -2.71
N LYS A 72 18.05 6.95 -3.62
CA LYS A 72 18.06 7.57 -4.96
C LYS A 72 16.81 7.25 -5.79
N ILE A 73 16.21 6.07 -5.60
CA ILE A 73 14.99 5.66 -6.32
C ILE A 73 13.82 6.55 -5.88
N TRP A 74 13.72 6.81 -4.58
CA TRP A 74 12.64 7.60 -3.99
C TRP A 74 12.82 9.09 -4.26
N GLU A 75 14.06 9.58 -4.28
CA GLU A 75 14.40 10.93 -4.72
C GLU A 75 14.04 11.15 -6.19
N ALA A 76 14.48 10.26 -7.09
CA ALA A 76 14.20 10.35 -8.52
C ALA A 76 12.70 10.24 -8.84
N SER A 77 11.95 9.50 -8.02
CA SER A 77 10.50 9.40 -8.16
C SER A 77 9.73 10.59 -7.58
N GLY A 78 10.39 11.48 -6.83
CA GLY A 78 9.77 12.60 -6.13
C GLY A 78 8.99 12.20 -4.87
N HIS A 79 9.10 10.97 -4.38
CA HIS A 79 8.44 10.55 -3.14
C HIS A 79 9.08 11.20 -1.91
N VAL A 80 10.41 11.38 -1.87
CA VAL A 80 11.06 12.03 -0.72
C VAL A 80 10.49 13.44 -0.43
N PRO A 81 10.32 14.34 -1.43
CA PRO A 81 9.73 15.65 -1.18
C PRO A 81 8.20 15.66 -1.09
N ASN A 82 7.49 14.76 -1.79
CA ASN A 82 6.03 14.88 -1.96
C ASN A 82 5.21 13.82 -1.21
N PHE A 83 5.82 12.73 -0.75
CA PHE A 83 5.13 11.63 -0.05
C PHE A 83 5.10 11.89 1.46
N ALA A 84 4.56 13.06 1.82
CA ALA A 84 4.52 13.50 3.20
C ALA A 84 3.16 14.10 3.54
N ASP A 85 2.68 13.75 4.74
CA ASP A 85 1.47 14.33 5.29
C ASP A 85 1.80 15.57 6.12
N ALA A 86 0.95 16.59 6.05
CA ALA A 86 1.00 17.72 6.98
C ALA A 86 0.42 17.29 8.33
N MET A 87 1.25 17.26 9.37
CA MET A 87 0.88 16.81 10.72
C MET A 87 0.97 17.94 11.74
N VAL A 88 0.05 17.94 12.70
CA VAL A 88 0.04 18.82 13.88
C VAL A 88 -0.11 18.00 15.16
N ASP A 89 0.56 18.43 16.22
CA ASP A 89 0.47 17.81 17.53
C ASP A 89 -0.26 18.74 18.50
N CYS A 90 -1.18 18.20 19.29
CA CYS A 90 -1.73 18.95 20.42
C CYS A 90 -0.69 18.99 21.55
N LYS A 91 -0.35 20.17 22.05
CA LYS A 91 0.65 20.29 23.13
C LYS A 91 0.14 19.78 24.48
N THR A 92 -1.17 19.72 24.67
CA THR A 92 -1.80 19.29 25.94
C THR A 92 -1.86 17.77 26.08
N CYS A 93 -2.29 17.05 25.05
CA CYS A 93 -2.46 15.59 25.11
C CYS A 93 -1.51 14.80 24.20
N HIS A 94 -0.64 15.49 23.46
CA HIS A 94 0.33 14.90 22.53
C HIS A 94 -0.28 14.05 21.41
N THR A 95 -1.60 14.13 21.20
CA THR A 95 -2.26 13.48 20.07
C THR A 95 -1.77 14.11 18.78
N ARG A 96 -1.33 13.26 17.85
CA ARG A 96 -0.91 13.65 16.50
C ARG A 96 -2.06 13.47 15.54
N THR A 97 -2.38 14.51 14.78
CA THR A 97 -3.47 14.49 13.81
C THR A 97 -2.99 15.06 12.49
N ARG A 98 -3.49 14.54 11.38
CA ARG A 98 -3.28 15.19 10.08
C ARG A 98 -4.01 16.52 10.04
N ALA A 99 -3.30 17.57 9.62
CA ALA A 99 -3.80 18.93 9.62
C ALA A 99 -4.99 19.12 8.68
N ASP A 100 -4.97 18.46 7.51
CA ASP A 100 -6.05 18.47 6.54
C ASP A 100 -7.35 17.90 7.11
N HIS A 101 -7.30 16.71 7.71
CA HIS A 101 -8.46 16.07 8.33
C HIS A 101 -9.00 16.87 9.52
N LEU A 102 -8.13 17.51 10.29
CA LEU A 102 -8.53 18.36 11.41
C LEU A 102 -9.34 19.57 10.91
N ILE A 103 -8.82 20.26 9.91
CA ILE A 103 -9.46 21.45 9.32
C ILE A 103 -10.75 21.05 8.57
N GLU A 104 -10.72 19.99 7.76
CA GLU A 104 -11.90 19.47 7.06
C GLU A 104 -12.98 19.00 8.03
N GLY A 105 -12.58 18.40 9.15
CA GLY A 105 -13.48 17.97 10.21
C GLY A 105 -14.30 19.13 10.78
N PHE A 106 -13.64 20.26 11.04
CA PHE A 106 -14.21 21.43 11.70
C PHE A 106 -14.88 22.41 10.72
N LEU A 107 -14.18 22.82 9.66
CA LEU A 107 -14.62 23.84 8.71
C LEU A 107 -15.38 23.28 7.51
N LYS A 108 -15.33 21.96 7.25
CA LYS A 108 -15.91 21.32 6.05
C LYS A 108 -15.38 21.88 4.72
N ILE A 109 -14.23 22.55 4.73
CA ILE A 109 -13.53 23.05 3.54
C ILE A 109 -12.38 22.10 3.22
N LYS A 110 -12.24 21.74 1.94
CA LYS A 110 -11.11 20.94 1.47
C LYS A 110 -9.83 21.77 1.43
N VAL A 111 -8.79 21.28 2.10
CA VAL A 111 -7.51 21.98 2.24
C VAL A 111 -6.30 21.15 1.82
N GLU A 112 -6.53 19.99 1.20
CA GLU A 112 -5.48 19.13 0.63
C GLU A 112 -4.55 19.92 -0.30
N GLY A 113 -3.23 19.82 -0.07
CA GLY A 113 -2.20 20.43 -0.93
C GLY A 113 -1.88 21.90 -0.64
N LYS A 114 -2.46 22.53 0.39
CA LYS A 114 -2.07 23.87 0.82
C LYS A 114 -0.70 23.89 1.51
N PRO A 115 0.04 25.01 1.45
CA PRO A 115 1.32 25.14 2.13
C PRO A 115 1.17 25.01 3.66
N LEU A 116 2.22 24.50 4.32
CA LEU A 116 2.22 24.24 5.77
C LEU A 116 1.96 25.49 6.62
N THR A 117 2.39 26.66 6.14
CA THR A 117 2.16 27.94 6.81
C THR A 117 0.68 28.29 6.84
N GLU A 118 0.00 28.19 5.69
CA GLU A 118 -1.43 28.46 5.57
C GLU A 118 -2.25 27.49 6.43
N LEU A 119 -1.89 26.20 6.46
CA LEU A 119 -2.54 25.21 7.33
C LEU A 119 -2.40 25.58 8.81
N SER A 120 -1.22 26.08 9.21
CA SER A 120 -0.97 26.50 10.60
C SER A 120 -1.75 27.76 10.98
N GLU A 121 -1.87 28.70 10.05
CA GLU A 121 -2.66 29.93 10.22
C GLU A 121 -4.15 29.60 10.33
N LEU A 122 -4.68 28.77 9.43
CA LEU A 122 -6.08 28.33 9.48
C LEU A 122 -6.47 27.69 10.81
N ILE A 123 -5.60 26.87 11.40
CA ILE A 123 -5.84 26.25 12.72
C ILE A 123 -5.89 27.31 13.83
N LYS A 124 -5.00 28.29 13.78
CA LYS A 124 -4.92 29.37 14.78
C LYS A 124 -6.11 30.33 14.66
N ASP A 125 -6.41 30.80 13.46
CA ASP A 125 -7.43 31.81 13.18
C ASP A 125 -8.84 31.30 13.50
N ASN A 126 -9.09 30.00 13.25
CA ASN A 126 -10.38 29.38 13.52
C ASN A 126 -10.48 28.72 14.90
N HIS A 127 -9.44 28.87 15.74
CA HIS A 127 -9.43 28.38 17.13
C HIS A 127 -9.86 26.90 17.25
N ILE A 128 -9.32 26.04 16.38
CA ILE A 128 -9.78 24.65 16.28
C ILE A 128 -9.43 23.86 17.54
N LEU A 129 -10.43 23.25 18.16
CA LEU A 129 -10.28 22.44 19.37
C LEU A 129 -9.78 21.03 19.06
N CYS A 130 -8.94 20.50 19.94
CA CYS A 130 -8.51 19.11 19.88
C CYS A 130 -9.69 18.15 20.08
N PRO A 131 -9.94 17.20 19.16
CA PRO A 131 -11.04 16.26 19.30
C PRO A 131 -10.84 15.26 20.46
N SER A 132 -9.61 15.10 20.96
CA SER A 132 -9.31 14.17 22.05
C SER A 132 -9.45 14.79 23.44
N CYS A 133 -9.05 16.06 23.62
CA CYS A 133 -8.96 16.69 24.94
C CYS A 133 -9.62 18.07 25.04
N GLY A 134 -10.07 18.66 23.93
CA GLY A 134 -10.64 20.01 23.89
C GLY A 134 -9.62 21.14 24.00
N GLY A 135 -8.32 20.85 24.12
CA GLY A 135 -7.27 21.88 24.13
C GLY A 135 -7.10 22.59 22.77
N GLN A 136 -6.63 23.83 22.78
CA GLN A 136 -6.46 24.67 21.59
C GLN A 136 -4.99 24.90 21.20
N ASP A 137 -4.05 24.43 22.04
CA ASP A 137 -2.62 24.65 21.81
C ASP A 137 -2.06 23.59 20.85
N TRP A 138 -1.76 24.02 19.61
CA TRP A 138 -1.21 23.19 18.54
C TRP A 138 0.22 23.58 18.20
N THR A 139 1.04 22.60 17.82
CA THR A 139 2.32 22.87 17.16
C THR A 139 2.11 23.41 15.74
N PRO A 140 3.08 24.13 15.16
CA PRO A 140 3.03 24.44 13.72
C PRO A 140 2.95 23.15 12.89
N ALA A 141 2.28 23.22 11.74
CA ALA A 141 2.18 22.11 10.81
C ALA A 141 3.57 21.78 10.26
N ARG A 142 3.93 20.49 10.30
CA ARG A 142 5.19 19.98 9.79
C ARG A 142 4.94 18.86 8.80
N SER A 143 5.83 18.76 7.82
CA SER A 143 5.86 17.64 6.88
C SER A 143 6.34 16.38 7.60
N PHE A 144 5.57 15.30 7.50
CA PHE A 144 5.94 13.99 8.00
C PHE A 144 6.02 13.00 6.84
N ASN A 145 7.24 12.60 6.47
CA ASN A 145 7.46 11.63 5.40
C ASN A 145 6.88 10.27 5.82
N GLN A 146 6.08 9.67 4.95
CA GLN A 146 5.48 8.36 5.20
C GLN A 146 6.41 7.20 4.81
N LEU A 147 7.52 7.46 4.11
CA LEU A 147 8.54 6.44 3.84
C LEU A 147 9.25 6.06 5.13
N PHE A 148 9.45 4.76 5.34
CA PHE A 148 10.21 4.24 6.48
C PHE A 148 11.69 4.16 6.14
N PRO A 149 12.56 5.01 6.72
CA PRO A 149 14.00 4.95 6.50
C PRO A 149 14.59 3.71 7.17
N VAL A 150 15.55 3.09 6.50
CA VAL A 150 16.35 1.97 7.00
C VAL A 150 17.81 2.31 6.71
N HIS A 151 18.67 2.16 7.71
CA HIS A 151 20.11 2.37 7.57
C HIS A 151 20.79 1.01 7.34
N LEU A 152 21.41 0.85 6.17
CA LEU A 152 22.10 -0.38 5.78
C LEU A 152 23.60 -0.24 6.03
N GLY A 153 24.13 -1.00 6.97
CA GLY A 153 25.55 -1.00 7.28
C GLY A 153 25.82 -1.73 8.58
N ILE A 154 27.03 -2.28 8.73
CA ILE A 154 27.45 -2.93 9.98
C ILE A 154 27.74 -1.86 11.04
N LEU A 155 28.36 -0.76 10.62
CA LEU A 155 28.66 0.39 11.47
C LEU A 155 27.55 1.41 11.31
N ALA A 156 26.96 1.84 12.44
CA ALA A 156 25.87 2.82 12.45
C ALA A 156 26.29 4.16 11.81
N GLU A 157 27.56 4.54 11.96
CA GLU A 157 28.11 5.81 11.47
C GLU A 157 28.33 5.84 9.95
N THR A 158 28.56 4.69 9.32
CA THR A 158 28.79 4.57 7.87
C THR A 158 27.63 3.89 7.16
N ALA A 159 26.47 3.80 7.81
CA ALA A 159 25.32 3.10 7.25
C ALA A 159 24.65 3.93 6.15
N ASP A 160 24.46 3.31 4.99
CA ASP A 160 23.81 3.93 3.85
C ASP A 160 22.30 4.07 4.09
N LEU A 161 21.74 5.22 3.75
CA LEU A 161 20.31 5.45 3.83
C LEU A 161 19.57 4.70 2.71
N ALA A 162 18.63 3.85 3.10
CA ALA A 162 17.67 3.18 2.25
C ALA A 162 16.25 3.41 2.81
N TYR A 163 15.24 2.96 2.06
CA TYR A 163 13.85 2.99 2.52
C TYR A 163 13.18 1.66 2.29
N LEU A 164 12.25 1.30 3.17
CA LEU A 164 11.21 0.32 2.84
C LEU A 164 10.32 0.94 1.76
N ARG A 165 9.99 0.14 0.74
CA ARG A 165 9.19 0.64 -0.38
C ARG A 165 7.81 1.12 0.08
N GLY A 166 7.43 2.32 -0.34
CA GLY A 166 6.09 2.87 -0.11
C GLY A 166 5.05 2.38 -1.13
N GLU A 167 5.50 1.83 -2.27
CA GLU A 167 4.66 1.25 -3.30
C GLU A 167 5.41 0.17 -4.10
N THR A 168 4.69 -0.77 -4.72
CA THR A 168 5.26 -1.83 -5.56
C THR A 168 5.62 -1.43 -7.00
N PRO A 169 4.95 -0.47 -7.68
CA PRO A 169 5.31 -0.09 -9.04
C PRO A 169 6.73 0.47 -9.18
N ARG A 170 7.28 1.14 -8.16
CA ARG A 170 8.50 1.92 -8.40
C ARG A 170 9.73 1.05 -8.67
N THR A 171 9.78 -0.14 -8.09
CA THR A 171 10.92 -1.05 -8.21
C THR A 171 10.99 -1.76 -9.57
N TRP A 172 9.91 -1.83 -10.37
CA TRP A 172 10.02 -2.39 -11.73
C TRP A 172 10.78 -1.46 -12.68
N LEU A 173 10.68 -0.13 -12.48
CA LEU A 173 11.33 0.87 -13.34
C LEU A 173 12.86 0.77 -13.26
N THR A 174 13.40 0.30 -12.14
CA THR A 174 14.84 0.07 -11.97
C THR A 174 15.31 -1.24 -12.60
N CYS A 175 14.46 -2.27 -12.62
CA CYS A 175 14.80 -3.58 -13.22
C CYS A 175 14.83 -3.53 -14.76
N VAL A 176 14.05 -2.64 -15.38
CA VAL A 176 13.84 -2.66 -16.83
C VAL A 176 14.79 -1.72 -17.58
N GLY A 177 15.45 -0.77 -16.91
CA GLY A 177 16.50 0.13 -17.47
C GLY A 177 16.00 1.14 -18.51
N LYS A 178 15.11 0.73 -19.42
CA LYS A 178 14.18 1.48 -20.26
C LYS A 178 13.04 0.52 -20.60
N PRO A 179 11.76 0.91 -20.52
CA PRO A 179 10.69 0.04 -20.99
C PRO A 179 10.97 -0.35 -22.45
N PRO A 180 11.00 -1.65 -22.81
CA PRO A 180 10.94 -2.06 -24.20
C PRO A 180 9.75 -1.34 -24.84
N LYS A 181 9.87 -0.91 -26.11
CA LYS A 181 8.80 -0.20 -26.85
C LYS A 181 7.45 -0.95 -26.91
N GLU A 182 7.44 -2.20 -26.44
CA GLU A 182 6.32 -3.14 -26.41
C GLU A 182 5.69 -3.32 -25.02
N PHE A 183 6.27 -2.74 -23.95
CA PHE A 183 5.59 -2.72 -22.65
C PHE A 183 4.40 -1.76 -22.70
N LEU A 184 3.28 -2.22 -22.15
CA LEU A 184 1.99 -1.55 -22.16
C LEU A 184 2.10 -0.04 -21.88
N PRO A 185 1.27 0.80 -22.52
CA PRO A 185 1.22 2.22 -22.19
C PRO A 185 0.99 2.37 -20.69
N ILE A 186 1.73 3.29 -20.06
CA ILE A 186 1.71 3.57 -18.61
C ILE A 186 0.27 3.68 -18.06
N SER A 187 -0.67 4.10 -18.91
CA SER A 187 -2.10 4.19 -18.63
C SER A 187 -2.78 2.85 -18.29
N LYS A 188 -2.25 1.69 -18.69
CA LYS A 188 -2.82 0.36 -18.33
C LYS A 188 -2.24 -0.23 -17.05
N ILE A 189 -0.99 0.11 -16.72
CA ILE A 189 -0.30 -0.30 -15.48
C ILE A 189 -0.94 0.39 -14.27
N PHE A 190 -1.36 1.65 -14.45
CA PHE A 190 -2.01 2.45 -13.42
C PHE A 190 -3.41 1.95 -12.99
N TRP A 191 -4.02 0.97 -13.67
CA TRP A 191 -5.33 0.42 -13.28
C TRP A 191 -5.27 -0.95 -12.61
N THR A 192 -4.27 -1.78 -12.92
CA THR A 192 -4.15 -3.13 -12.37
C THR A 192 -3.41 -3.17 -11.03
N VAL A 193 -2.51 -2.22 -10.78
CA VAL A 193 -1.68 -2.21 -9.57
C VAL A 193 -2.31 -1.49 -8.36
N PRO A 194 -3.05 -0.38 -8.47
CA PRO A 194 -3.56 0.31 -7.28
C PRO A 194 -4.58 -0.52 -6.50
N VAL A 195 -5.38 -1.34 -7.20
CA VAL A 195 -6.40 -2.18 -6.56
C VAL A 195 -5.75 -3.28 -5.71
N PHE A 196 -4.60 -3.81 -6.12
CA PHE A 196 -3.96 -4.94 -5.42
C PHE A 196 -2.92 -4.52 -4.39
N ALA A 197 -2.18 -3.41 -4.62
CA ALA A 197 -1.31 -2.82 -3.59
C ALA A 197 -2.14 -2.38 -2.36
N PHE A 198 -3.33 -1.81 -2.58
CA PHE A 198 -4.24 -1.46 -1.48
C PHE A 198 -4.78 -2.70 -0.74
N LEU A 199 -5.09 -3.80 -1.45
CA LEU A 199 -5.64 -5.02 -0.83
C LEU A 199 -4.62 -5.88 -0.08
N LEU A 200 -3.32 -5.77 -0.41
CA LEU A 200 -2.27 -6.55 0.26
C LEU A 200 -1.49 -5.77 1.33
N GLU A 201 -1.56 -4.44 1.31
CA GLU A 201 -0.76 -3.57 2.19
C GLU A 201 -1.62 -2.65 3.08
N SER A 202 -2.95 -2.66 2.95
CA SER A 202 -3.85 -1.95 3.87
C SER A 202 -4.79 -2.90 4.64
N ALA A 203 -4.28 -3.47 5.72
CA ALA A 203 -5.12 -3.81 6.86
C ALA A 203 -5.30 -2.59 7.82
N SER A 204 -4.66 -1.44 7.54
CA SER A 204 -4.70 -0.24 8.41
C SER A 204 -5.75 0.82 8.12
N SER A 205 -6.43 0.84 6.96
CA SER A 205 -7.22 2.03 6.59
C SER A 205 -8.55 1.71 5.89
N ALA A 206 -9.39 0.90 6.51
CA ALA A 206 -10.79 0.76 6.10
C ALA A 206 -11.65 1.90 6.67
N LYS A 207 -11.61 3.10 6.08
CA LYS A 207 -12.65 4.13 6.35
C LYS A 207 -12.95 5.15 5.23
N VAL A 208 -12.24 5.18 4.11
CA VAL A 208 -12.36 6.32 3.16
C VAL A 208 -13.19 6.02 1.88
N PHE A 209 -13.46 4.76 1.52
CA PHE A 209 -13.97 4.45 0.17
C PHE A 209 -15.43 3.94 0.07
N ALA A 210 -16.34 4.43 0.92
CA ALA A 210 -17.76 4.03 0.87
C ALA A 210 -18.68 4.99 0.08
N THR A 211 -18.19 6.11 -0.46
CA THR A 211 -19.09 7.17 -0.99
C THR A 211 -19.01 7.44 -2.50
N LYS A 212 -18.18 6.74 -3.28
CA LYS A 212 -18.06 7.00 -4.73
C LYS A 212 -17.87 5.74 -5.59
N LEU A 213 -18.83 4.83 -5.56
CA LEU A 213 -19.01 3.87 -6.66
C LEU A 213 -20.38 4.12 -7.34
N PRO A 214 -20.42 4.35 -8.66
CA PRO A 214 -21.68 4.38 -9.39
C PRO A 214 -22.34 3.01 -9.32
N LYS A 215 -23.66 2.98 -9.14
CA LYS A 215 -24.48 1.76 -9.07
C LYS A 215 -24.32 0.94 -10.37
N ALA A 216 -23.45 -0.07 -10.37
CA ALA A 216 -23.39 -1.06 -11.44
C ALA A 216 -24.51 -2.10 -11.27
N LYS A 217 -25.21 -2.42 -12.36
CA LYS A 217 -26.34 -3.38 -12.41
C LYS A 217 -25.90 -4.78 -11.96
N PRO A 218 -26.78 -5.55 -11.28
CA PRO A 218 -26.45 -6.89 -10.82
C PRO A 218 -26.36 -7.86 -12.01
N PHE A 219 -25.19 -8.47 -12.21
CA PHE A 219 -25.03 -9.60 -13.11
C PHE A 219 -25.41 -10.88 -12.34
N SER A 220 -26.58 -11.45 -12.64
CA SER A 220 -26.98 -12.74 -12.07
C SER A 220 -26.29 -13.87 -12.84
N ALA A 221 -25.29 -14.50 -12.26
CA ALA A 221 -24.78 -15.78 -12.72
C ALA A 221 -25.05 -16.84 -11.65
N ARG A 222 -26.03 -17.72 -11.91
CA ARG A 222 -26.24 -18.96 -11.15
C ARG A 222 -25.01 -19.86 -11.35
N LEU A 223 -24.23 -20.06 -10.29
CA LEU A 223 -23.18 -21.08 -10.25
C LEU A 223 -23.84 -22.47 -10.19
N ASN A 224 -23.72 -23.23 -11.27
CA ASN A 224 -24.11 -24.64 -11.30
C ASN A 224 -22.90 -25.50 -10.90
N LEU A 225 -22.94 -26.04 -9.68
CA LEU A 225 -21.82 -26.73 -9.00
C LEU A 225 -21.50 -28.14 -9.55
N ASN A 226 -22.15 -28.60 -10.62
CA ASN A 226 -22.01 -29.97 -11.13
C ASN A 226 -20.96 -30.17 -12.25
N LYS A 227 -20.11 -29.16 -12.54
CA LYS A 227 -19.07 -29.27 -13.60
C LYS A 227 -17.63 -29.40 -13.11
N VAL A 228 -17.42 -29.84 -11.86
CA VAL A 228 -16.08 -30.24 -11.38
C VAL A 228 -15.89 -31.73 -11.62
N LYS A 229 -15.52 -32.13 -12.84
CA LYS A 229 -14.87 -33.43 -13.09
C LYS A 229 -13.78 -33.30 -14.15
N SER A 230 -12.57 -33.69 -13.72
CA SER A 230 -11.39 -34.12 -14.48
C SER A 230 -10.86 -33.22 -15.60
N SER A 231 -9.75 -32.54 -15.33
CA SER A 231 -8.71 -32.31 -16.34
C SER A 231 -7.31 -32.40 -15.70
N THR A 232 -6.91 -33.61 -15.33
CA THR A 232 -5.51 -34.02 -15.30
C THR A 232 -4.97 -34.01 -16.73
N SER A 233 -4.49 -32.85 -17.21
CA SER A 233 -3.50 -32.71 -18.29
C SER A 233 -3.37 -31.24 -18.70
N LEU A 234 -2.57 -30.45 -17.99
CA LEU A 234 -2.01 -29.22 -18.56
C LEU A 234 -0.50 -29.30 -18.42
N ILE A 235 0.09 -30.03 -19.37
CA ILE A 235 1.50 -29.92 -19.71
C ILE A 235 1.75 -28.45 -20.05
N PRO A 236 2.71 -27.75 -19.42
CA PRO A 236 3.01 -26.38 -19.79
C PRO A 236 3.50 -26.35 -21.24
N ARG A 237 2.80 -25.61 -22.11
CA ARG A 237 3.32 -25.29 -23.45
C ARG A 237 4.67 -24.60 -23.27
N LYS A 238 5.71 -25.13 -23.93
CA LYS A 238 7.01 -24.48 -24.08
C LYS A 238 6.80 -22.99 -24.38
N LEU A 239 7.30 -22.13 -23.50
CA LEU A 239 7.52 -20.71 -23.81
C LEU A 239 8.46 -20.66 -25.03
N PRO A 240 8.13 -19.94 -26.12
CA PRO A 240 9.06 -19.77 -27.21
C PRO A 240 10.27 -19.00 -26.69
N GLY A 241 11.46 -19.56 -26.90
CA GLY A 241 12.73 -19.02 -26.43
C GLY A 241 12.93 -17.57 -26.86
N LYS A 242 12.81 -16.65 -25.92
CA LYS A 242 13.37 -15.30 -26.01
C LYS A 242 14.31 -15.15 -24.82
N ASN A 243 15.61 -15.11 -25.11
CA ASN A 243 16.61 -14.73 -24.12
C ASN A 243 16.34 -13.26 -23.75
N PHE A 244 15.77 -13.02 -22.57
CA PHE A 244 15.47 -11.68 -22.05
C PHE A 244 16.67 -11.00 -21.37
N LEU A 245 17.85 -11.63 -21.40
CA LEU A 245 19.09 -11.03 -20.91
C LEU A 245 19.77 -10.30 -22.07
N ASN A 246 19.67 -8.98 -22.07
CA ASN A 246 20.45 -8.11 -22.95
C ASN A 246 21.89 -8.04 -22.39
N PRO A 247 22.91 -8.61 -23.06
CA PRO A 247 24.27 -8.69 -22.52
C PRO A 247 25.04 -7.36 -22.57
N GLY A 248 24.39 -6.26 -22.98
CA GLY A 248 25.04 -4.97 -23.26
C GLY A 248 24.86 -3.86 -22.21
N LEU A 249 24.36 -4.14 -21.00
CA LEU A 249 24.27 -3.12 -19.95
C LEU A 249 25.55 -3.08 -19.09
N PRO A 250 26.34 -1.99 -19.12
CA PRO A 250 27.48 -1.82 -18.23
C PRO A 250 26.95 -1.58 -16.81
N GLY A 251 26.86 -2.62 -15.99
CA GLY A 251 26.44 -2.48 -14.59
C GLY A 251 26.00 -3.76 -13.88
N CYS A 252 25.65 -4.82 -14.61
CA CYS A 252 25.37 -6.13 -14.00
C CYS A 252 26.62 -7.02 -14.09
N LYS A 253 27.68 -6.67 -13.34
CA LYS A 253 28.69 -7.66 -12.97
C LYS A 253 28.14 -8.43 -11.78
N LEU A 254 27.81 -9.70 -12.00
CA LEU A 254 27.66 -10.70 -10.96
C LEU A 254 28.93 -10.68 -10.10
N LEU A 255 28.79 -10.27 -8.84
CA LEU A 255 29.63 -10.74 -7.75
C LEU A 255 28.80 -11.78 -6.98
#